data_AF-A0A8J6T0G0-F1
#
_entry.id   AF-A0A8J6T0G0-F1
#
_cell.length_a   1.000
_cell.length_b   1.000
_cell.length_c   1.000
_cell.angle_alpha   90.00
_cell.angle_beta   90.00
_cell.angle_gamma   90.00
#
_symmetry.space_group_name_H-M   'P 1'
#
loop_
_entity.id
_entity.type
_entity.pdbx_description
1 polymer ?
#
loop_
_entity_poly.entity_id
_entity_poly.type
_entity_poly.pdbx_seq_one_letter_code
_entity_poly.pdbx_strand_id
1 'polypeptide(L)'
;MKYKNKWLLDGSVQSGNSIFTNIMWNEIGRGTDLHKLEQWLDENKQTIDDLPASVFAAEPPKYTDFFRADSIDFVKAKSGQALFSSNCSRCHGTYDKAWDAPNAAGLSLDDVIKTTKVRYFANTPVINVGTDASRRLGMKSLEQLNDLAISKKHGIVVKAQNGYVPPPLVGIWARWPYFHNNSAPSLCAVLTRTEERPKIYAAAEAINQATDFDADCNGYPSMDKAPPEWKTNLRRIYDTTREGMHNTGHDEGVFLKDGKEIYSGTKAKHHRILKDALKA
;
A
#
# COMPACT_ATOMS: atom_id res chain seq x y z
N MET A 1 -0.73 -8.77 -6.17
CA MET A 1 -2.09 -8.42 -6.66
C MET A 1 -3.11 -9.56 -6.47
N LYS A 2 -2.68 -10.83 -6.32
CA LYS A 2 -3.54 -12.03 -6.16
C LYS A 2 -4.66 -12.00 -5.11
N TYR A 3 -4.63 -11.10 -4.15
CA TYR A 3 -5.59 -11.08 -3.05
C TYR A 3 -6.80 -10.17 -3.29
N LYS A 4 -6.78 -9.32 -4.33
CA LYS A 4 -7.80 -8.30 -4.55
C LYS A 4 -8.61 -8.60 -5.81
N ASN A 5 -9.89 -8.24 -5.77
CA ASN A 5 -10.84 -8.32 -6.89
C ASN A 5 -11.44 -6.96 -7.28
N LYS A 6 -10.91 -5.86 -6.72
CA LYS A 6 -11.13 -4.50 -7.21
C LYS A 6 -9.79 -3.90 -7.65
N TRP A 7 -9.80 -3.13 -8.72
CA TRP A 7 -8.59 -2.57 -9.32
C TRP A 7 -8.44 -1.09 -9.04
N LEU A 8 -7.21 -0.61 -9.18
CA LEU A 8 -6.76 0.72 -8.78
C LEU A 8 -6.74 0.91 -7.25
N LEU A 9 -6.19 2.05 -6.81
CA LEU A 9 -6.02 2.36 -5.40
C LEU A 9 -7.36 2.63 -4.71
N ASP A 10 -8.29 3.24 -5.44
CA ASP A 10 -9.65 3.59 -4.99
C ASP A 10 -10.68 2.46 -5.20
N GLY A 11 -10.34 1.39 -5.94
CA GLY A 11 -11.25 0.26 -6.19
C GLY A 11 -12.40 0.57 -7.14
N SER A 12 -12.28 1.63 -7.97
CA SER A 12 -13.34 2.07 -8.88
C SER A 12 -13.60 1.16 -10.07
N VAL A 13 -12.61 0.36 -10.50
CA VAL A 13 -12.85 -0.66 -11.52
C VAL A 13 -13.35 -1.92 -10.82
N GLN A 14 -14.64 -2.18 -10.98
CA GLN A 14 -15.37 -3.22 -10.24
C GLN A 14 -15.38 -4.57 -10.96
N SER A 15 -15.18 -4.57 -12.29
CA SER A 15 -15.18 -5.77 -13.13
C SER A 15 -14.37 -5.55 -14.42
N GLY A 16 -14.15 -6.63 -15.16
CA GLY A 16 -13.34 -6.66 -16.37
C GLY A 16 -11.91 -7.14 -16.12
N ASN A 17 -11.13 -7.25 -17.20
CA ASN A 17 -9.70 -7.57 -17.11
C ASN A 17 -8.92 -6.29 -16.75
N SER A 18 -8.13 -6.33 -15.66
CA SER A 18 -7.42 -5.16 -15.14
C SER A 18 -6.37 -4.59 -16.09
N ILE A 19 -5.71 -5.45 -16.87
CA ILE A 19 -4.70 -5.01 -17.84
C ILE A 19 -5.40 -4.31 -19.00
N PHE A 20 -6.47 -4.94 -19.50
CA PHE A 20 -7.31 -4.39 -20.55
C PHE A 20 -7.83 -3.00 -20.19
N THR A 21 -8.41 -2.82 -18.98
CA THR A 21 -8.95 -1.51 -18.56
C THR A 21 -7.87 -0.43 -18.51
N ASN A 22 -6.64 -0.75 -18.08
CA ASN A 22 -5.54 0.21 -18.05
C ASN A 22 -5.07 0.60 -19.46
N ILE A 23 -4.92 -0.38 -20.36
CA ILE A 23 -4.58 -0.13 -21.77
C ILE A 23 -5.65 0.78 -22.39
N MET A 24 -6.93 0.42 -22.24
CA MET A 24 -8.03 1.17 -22.81
C MET A 24 -8.03 2.64 -22.36
N TRP A 25 -7.86 2.91 -21.06
CA TRP A 25 -7.85 4.29 -20.55
C TRP A 25 -6.67 5.11 -21.08
N ASN A 26 -5.48 4.50 -21.12
CA ASN A 26 -4.29 5.16 -21.65
C ASN A 26 -4.45 5.49 -23.14
N GLU A 27 -4.99 4.55 -23.92
CA GLU A 27 -5.17 4.72 -25.37
C GLU A 27 -6.28 5.70 -25.72
N ILE A 28 -7.38 5.72 -24.96
CA ILE A 28 -8.40 6.76 -25.08
C ILE A 28 -7.79 8.14 -24.79
N GLY A 29 -6.99 8.26 -23.73
CA GLY A 29 -6.30 9.51 -23.40
C GLY A 29 -5.30 9.98 -24.46
N ARG A 30 -4.79 9.07 -25.29
CA ARG A 30 -3.91 9.36 -26.43
C ARG A 30 -4.66 9.68 -27.72
N GLY A 31 -5.99 9.53 -27.74
CA GLY A 31 -6.80 9.71 -28.94
C GLY A 31 -6.68 8.57 -29.94
N THR A 32 -6.33 7.36 -29.47
CA THR A 32 -6.26 6.16 -30.32
C THR A 32 -7.64 5.82 -30.89
N ASP A 33 -7.69 5.45 -32.17
CA ASP A 33 -8.92 4.98 -32.83
C ASP A 33 -9.47 3.72 -32.11
N LEU A 34 -10.72 3.78 -31.67
CA LEU A 34 -11.31 2.72 -30.85
C LEU A 34 -11.49 1.39 -31.60
N HIS A 35 -11.72 1.42 -32.91
CA HIS A 35 -11.84 0.21 -33.71
C HIS A 35 -10.48 -0.47 -33.88
N LYS A 36 -9.43 0.31 -34.10
CA LYS A 36 -8.05 -0.22 -34.14
C LYS A 36 -7.63 -0.80 -32.80
N LEU A 37 -7.96 -0.11 -31.71
CA LEU A 37 -7.69 -0.58 -30.37
C LEU A 37 -8.42 -1.89 -30.09
N GLU A 38 -9.73 -1.97 -30.41
CA GLU A 38 -10.52 -3.18 -30.25
C GLU A 38 -9.95 -4.35 -31.04
N GLN A 39 -9.61 -4.14 -32.32
CA GLN A 39 -8.97 -5.17 -33.14
C GLN A 39 -7.66 -5.65 -32.54
N TRP A 40 -6.80 -4.73 -32.09
CA TRP A 40 -5.53 -5.10 -31.46
C TRP A 40 -5.75 -5.92 -30.18
N LEU A 41 -6.75 -5.57 -29.37
CA LEU A 41 -7.08 -6.29 -28.14
C LEU A 41 -7.59 -7.71 -28.44
N ASP A 42 -8.41 -7.87 -29.48
CA ASP A 42 -8.90 -9.18 -29.93
C ASP A 42 -7.74 -10.06 -30.46
N GLU A 43 -6.81 -9.49 -31.23
CA GLU A 43 -5.62 -10.17 -31.76
C GLU A 43 -4.61 -10.57 -30.67
N ASN A 44 -4.61 -9.88 -29.52
CA ASN A 44 -3.66 -10.09 -28.42
C ASN A 44 -4.29 -10.70 -27.17
N LYS A 45 -5.46 -11.34 -27.31
CA LYS A 45 -6.25 -11.85 -26.18
C LYS A 45 -5.45 -12.76 -25.23
N GLN A 46 -4.67 -13.69 -25.78
CA GLN A 46 -3.86 -14.60 -24.97
C GLN A 46 -2.88 -13.84 -24.06
N THR A 47 -2.14 -12.88 -24.61
CA THR A 47 -1.21 -12.02 -23.86
C THR A 47 -1.93 -11.21 -22.78
N ILE A 48 -3.12 -10.69 -23.09
CA ILE A 48 -3.94 -9.90 -22.15
C ILE A 48 -4.47 -10.75 -21.01
N ASP A 49 -4.71 -12.04 -21.23
CA ASP A 49 -5.18 -12.98 -20.21
C ASP A 49 -4.01 -13.54 -19.37
N ASP A 50 -2.83 -13.75 -19.98
CA ASP A 50 -1.64 -14.30 -19.31
C ASP A 50 -0.90 -13.27 -18.43
N LEU A 51 -0.92 -11.99 -18.80
CA LEU A 51 -0.22 -10.95 -18.06
C LEU A 51 -0.79 -10.77 -16.62
N PRO A 52 -2.12 -10.68 -16.38
CA PRO A 52 -2.67 -10.69 -15.03
C PRO A 52 -2.26 -11.92 -14.24
N ALA A 53 -2.28 -13.11 -14.85
CA ALA A 53 -1.89 -14.35 -14.18
C ALA A 53 -0.44 -14.29 -13.69
N SER A 54 0.48 -13.82 -14.54
CA SER A 54 1.90 -13.64 -14.20
C SER A 54 2.09 -12.60 -13.08
N VAL A 55 1.43 -11.44 -13.18
CA VAL A 55 1.46 -10.39 -12.14
C VAL A 55 0.85 -10.87 -10.82
N PHE A 56 -0.13 -11.77 -10.86
CA PHE A 56 -0.77 -12.30 -9.66
C PHE A 56 0.06 -13.41 -9.01
N ALA A 57 0.78 -14.19 -9.80
CA ALA A 57 1.71 -15.20 -9.30
C ALA A 57 2.94 -14.60 -8.61
N ALA A 58 3.33 -13.36 -8.95
CA ALA A 58 4.49 -12.69 -8.37
C ALA A 58 4.44 -12.63 -6.83
N GLU A 59 5.55 -13.00 -6.21
CA GLU A 59 5.76 -12.92 -4.76
C GLU A 59 6.52 -11.64 -4.42
N PRO A 60 6.17 -10.96 -3.31
CA PRO A 60 6.93 -9.81 -2.87
C PRO A 60 8.33 -10.26 -2.40
N PRO A 61 9.35 -9.39 -2.54
CA PRO A 61 10.66 -9.68 -1.99
C PRO A 61 10.59 -9.81 -0.47
N LYS A 62 11.41 -10.71 0.08
CA LYS A 62 11.56 -10.85 1.53
C LYS A 62 12.50 -9.77 2.03
N TYR A 63 12.26 -9.33 3.26
CA TYR A 63 13.20 -8.44 3.94
C TYR A 63 14.60 -9.07 4.01
N THR A 64 14.65 -10.39 4.20
CA THR A 64 15.89 -11.17 4.28
C THR A 64 16.61 -11.39 2.96
N ASP A 65 15.99 -11.03 1.82
CA ASP A 65 16.70 -10.99 0.54
C ASP A 65 17.69 -9.81 0.47
N PHE A 66 17.53 -8.81 1.35
CA PHE A 66 18.32 -7.58 1.37
C PHE A 66 19.02 -7.36 2.71
N PHE A 67 18.33 -7.58 3.82
CA PHE A 67 18.83 -7.34 5.17
C PHE A 67 19.01 -8.65 5.94
N ARG A 68 19.74 -8.63 7.04
CA ARG A 68 19.96 -9.84 7.83
C ARG A 68 18.71 -10.19 8.63
N ALA A 69 18.40 -11.48 8.75
CA ALA A 69 17.25 -11.93 9.53
C ALA A 69 17.37 -11.56 11.03
N ASP A 70 18.60 -11.44 11.56
CA ASP A 70 18.85 -11.08 12.96
C ASP A 70 18.77 -9.58 13.25
N SER A 71 18.56 -8.73 12.23
CA SER A 71 18.18 -7.33 12.47
C SER A 71 16.70 -7.19 12.86
N ILE A 72 15.90 -8.24 12.72
CA ILE A 72 14.52 -8.31 13.20
C ILE A 72 14.52 -8.75 14.67
N ASP A 73 14.04 -7.87 15.55
CA ASP A 73 13.76 -8.22 16.94
C ASP A 73 12.52 -9.13 17.01
N PHE A 74 12.77 -10.44 17.06
CA PHE A 74 11.72 -11.46 17.03
C PHE A 74 10.67 -11.31 18.14
N VAL A 75 11.07 -10.87 19.34
CA VAL A 75 10.15 -10.68 20.48
C VAL A 75 9.21 -9.51 20.20
N LYS A 76 9.75 -8.42 19.63
CA LYS A 76 8.96 -7.28 19.20
C LYS A 76 8.05 -7.60 18.03
N ALA A 77 8.53 -8.31 17.01
CA ALA A 77 7.73 -8.72 15.86
C ALA A 77 6.53 -9.58 16.29
N LYS A 78 6.74 -10.54 17.21
CA LYS A 78 5.67 -11.36 17.78
C LYS A 78 4.68 -10.54 18.61
N SER A 79 5.17 -9.58 19.39
CA SER A 79 4.30 -8.64 20.13
C SER A 79 3.49 -7.75 19.17
N GLY A 80 4.11 -7.31 18.07
CA GLY A 80 3.49 -6.54 17.00
C GLY A 80 2.36 -7.29 16.30
N GLN A 81 2.47 -8.61 16.14
CA GLN A 81 1.39 -9.44 15.57
C GLN A 81 0.09 -9.35 16.38
N ALA A 82 0.16 -9.39 17.71
CA ALA A 82 -1.02 -9.27 18.57
C ALA A 82 -1.69 -7.90 18.39
N LEU A 83 -0.89 -6.83 18.39
CA LEU A 83 -1.36 -5.46 18.15
C LEU A 83 -1.98 -5.30 16.74
N PHE A 84 -1.33 -5.87 15.72
CA PHE A 84 -1.85 -5.88 14.36
C PHE A 84 -3.21 -6.58 14.28
N SER A 85 -3.32 -7.74 14.94
CA SER A 85 -4.55 -8.54 14.95
C SER A 85 -5.70 -7.76 15.57
N SER A 86 -5.48 -7.03 16.66
CA SER A 86 -6.51 -6.24 17.34
C SER A 86 -6.91 -4.95 16.61
N ASN A 87 -5.99 -4.30 15.89
CA ASN A 87 -6.21 -2.93 15.40
C ASN A 87 -6.28 -2.81 13.87
N CYS A 88 -5.57 -3.67 13.14
CA CYS A 88 -5.32 -3.48 11.71
C CYS A 88 -6.02 -4.54 10.84
N SER A 89 -6.17 -5.75 11.37
CA SER A 89 -6.61 -6.92 10.60
C SER A 89 -8.00 -6.76 9.97
N ARG A 90 -8.89 -5.99 10.62
CA ARG A 90 -10.24 -5.69 10.14
C ARG A 90 -10.28 -4.96 8.79
N CYS A 91 -9.19 -4.28 8.40
CA CYS A 91 -9.07 -3.59 7.11
C CYS A 91 -8.05 -4.28 6.21
N HIS A 92 -6.95 -4.80 6.77
CA HIS A 92 -5.80 -5.29 6.00
C HIS A 92 -5.75 -6.81 5.84
N GLY A 93 -6.70 -7.55 6.39
CA GLY A 93 -6.70 -9.01 6.39
C GLY A 93 -5.89 -9.61 7.54
N THR A 94 -5.81 -10.95 7.57
CA THR A 94 -5.09 -11.71 8.61
C THR A 94 -3.91 -12.47 8.02
N TYR A 95 -2.91 -12.72 8.86
CA TYR A 95 -1.63 -13.30 8.46
C TYR A 95 -1.28 -14.43 9.43
N ASP A 96 -1.04 -15.63 8.91
CA ASP A 96 -0.43 -16.72 9.68
C ASP A 96 1.09 -16.56 9.65
N LYS A 97 1.71 -16.78 10.79
CA LYS A 97 3.16 -16.70 10.95
C LYS A 97 3.72 -18.09 11.24
N ALA A 98 4.89 -18.39 10.67
CA ALA A 98 5.56 -19.67 10.90
C ALA A 98 5.88 -19.89 12.40
N TRP A 99 6.15 -18.82 13.14
CA TRP A 99 6.40 -18.87 14.58
C TRP A 99 5.21 -19.28 15.45
N ASP A 100 3.99 -19.37 14.88
CA ASP A 100 2.79 -19.88 15.57
C ASP A 100 2.64 -21.40 15.41
N ALA A 101 3.45 -22.03 14.55
CA ALA A 101 3.39 -23.47 14.31
C ALA A 101 4.02 -24.26 15.48
N PRO A 102 3.53 -25.49 15.77
CA PRO A 102 4.10 -26.33 16.84
C PRO A 102 5.59 -26.63 16.68
N ASN A 103 6.08 -26.68 15.43
CA ASN A 103 7.48 -26.95 15.10
C ASN A 103 8.34 -25.68 14.98
N ALA A 104 7.83 -24.49 15.37
CA ALA A 104 8.53 -23.21 15.22
C ALA A 104 9.94 -23.20 15.85
N ALA A 105 10.13 -23.88 16.98
CA ALA A 105 11.42 -23.94 17.69
C ALA A 105 12.54 -24.61 16.88
N GLY A 106 12.21 -25.45 15.89
CA GLY A 106 13.18 -26.11 15.02
C GLY A 106 13.45 -25.38 13.70
N LEU A 107 12.81 -24.23 13.47
CA LEU A 107 12.98 -23.46 12.23
C LEU A 107 14.20 -22.54 12.32
N SER A 108 14.83 -22.29 11.17
CA SER A 108 15.84 -21.24 11.04
C SER A 108 15.21 -19.86 11.28
N LEU A 109 16.03 -18.84 11.55
CA LEU A 109 15.52 -17.48 11.72
C LEU A 109 14.82 -16.96 10.45
N ASP A 110 15.33 -17.31 9.26
CA ASP A 110 14.67 -16.94 8.00
C ASP A 110 13.30 -17.64 7.84
N ASP A 111 13.19 -18.89 8.27
CA ASP A 111 11.95 -19.65 8.14
C ASP A 111 10.89 -19.22 9.17
N VAL A 112 11.30 -19.01 10.42
CA VAL A 112 10.38 -18.75 11.53
C VAL A 112 9.68 -17.38 11.41
N ILE A 113 10.30 -16.41 10.73
CA ILE A 113 9.70 -15.08 10.49
C ILE A 113 8.75 -15.05 9.30
N LYS A 114 8.63 -16.13 8.51
CA LYS A 114 7.80 -16.14 7.30
C LYS A 114 6.33 -15.95 7.64
N THR A 115 5.65 -15.20 6.78
CA THR A 115 4.19 -15.24 6.69
C THR A 115 3.82 -16.45 5.84
N THR A 116 3.19 -17.45 6.45
CA THR A 116 2.87 -18.72 5.79
C THR A 116 1.56 -18.66 5.02
N LYS A 117 0.64 -17.78 5.44
CA LYS A 117 -0.64 -17.59 4.77
C LYS A 117 -1.14 -16.17 4.93
N VAL A 118 -1.68 -15.63 3.84
CA VAL A 118 -2.41 -14.36 3.83
C VAL A 118 -3.87 -14.67 3.58
N ARG A 119 -4.75 -14.23 4.47
CA ARG A 119 -6.20 -14.26 4.26
C ARG A 119 -6.71 -12.85 4.13
N TYR A 120 -7.30 -12.57 2.99
CA TYR A 120 -7.89 -11.28 2.67
C TYR A 120 -9.38 -11.44 2.35
N PHE A 121 -10.10 -10.34 2.26
CA PHE A 121 -11.54 -10.34 2.07
C PHE A 121 -11.91 -10.92 0.70
N ALA A 122 -12.91 -11.82 0.68
CA ALA A 122 -13.47 -12.36 -0.56
C ALA A 122 -13.99 -11.24 -1.48
N ASN A 123 -14.58 -10.20 -0.89
CA ASN A 123 -14.93 -8.96 -1.58
C ASN A 123 -14.02 -7.84 -1.08
N THR A 124 -13.20 -7.29 -1.98
CA THR A 124 -12.23 -6.25 -1.62
C THR A 124 -12.96 -5.02 -1.06
N PRO A 125 -12.71 -4.65 0.20
CA PRO A 125 -13.35 -3.50 0.80
C PRO A 125 -12.80 -2.21 0.19
N VAL A 126 -13.61 -1.16 0.21
CA VAL A 126 -13.18 0.21 -0.01
C VAL A 126 -13.58 0.99 1.22
N ILE A 127 -12.61 1.62 1.87
CA ILE A 127 -12.79 2.25 3.17
C ILE A 127 -12.31 3.69 3.10
N ASN A 128 -13.14 4.63 3.55
CA ASN A 128 -12.73 6.01 3.72
C ASN A 128 -12.09 6.16 5.11
N VAL A 129 -10.77 6.35 5.13
CA VAL A 129 -10.00 6.61 6.36
C VAL A 129 -9.55 8.08 6.46
N GLY A 130 -10.14 8.99 5.69
CA GLY A 130 -9.83 10.42 5.73
C GLY A 130 -8.54 10.83 5.00
N THR A 131 -7.93 9.93 4.24
CA THR A 131 -6.81 10.29 3.35
C THR A 131 -7.27 11.16 2.19
N ASP A 132 -6.34 11.88 1.56
CA ASP A 132 -6.58 12.77 0.42
C ASP A 132 -7.66 12.23 -0.54
N ALA A 133 -8.66 13.06 -0.85
CA ALA A 133 -9.84 12.64 -1.59
C ALA A 133 -9.74 12.85 -3.10
N SER A 134 -8.73 13.59 -3.57
CA SER A 134 -8.71 14.12 -4.94
C SER A 134 -8.66 13.00 -5.97
N ARG A 135 -7.92 11.92 -5.69
CA ARG A 135 -7.88 10.72 -6.56
C ARG A 135 -9.23 10.02 -6.67
N ARG A 136 -9.95 9.78 -5.57
CA ARG A 136 -11.26 9.08 -5.60
C ARG A 136 -12.38 9.94 -6.17
N LEU A 137 -12.34 11.26 -5.95
CA LEU A 137 -13.33 12.19 -6.50
C LEU A 137 -13.17 12.33 -8.02
N GLY A 138 -11.92 12.37 -8.50
CA GLY A 138 -11.63 12.39 -9.94
C GLY A 138 -12.18 11.19 -10.71
N MET A 139 -12.41 10.03 -10.07
CA MET A 139 -12.99 8.87 -10.73
C MET A 139 -14.41 9.09 -11.26
N LYS A 140 -15.13 10.09 -10.75
CA LYS A 140 -16.51 10.36 -11.17
C LYS A 140 -16.58 10.71 -12.67
N SER A 141 -15.59 11.42 -13.19
CA SER A 141 -15.55 11.78 -14.62
C SER A 141 -15.29 10.58 -15.53
N LEU A 142 -14.73 9.49 -15.00
CA LEU A 142 -14.42 8.28 -15.76
C LEU A 142 -15.58 7.27 -15.82
N GLU A 143 -16.68 7.51 -15.11
CA GLU A 143 -17.87 6.63 -15.18
C GLU A 143 -18.50 6.62 -16.59
N GLN A 144 -18.34 7.70 -17.36
CA GLN A 144 -18.82 7.79 -18.76
C GLN A 144 -18.16 6.74 -19.67
N LEU A 145 -17.00 6.19 -19.28
CA LEU A 145 -16.33 5.13 -20.04
C LEU A 145 -17.20 3.87 -20.12
N ASN A 146 -18.13 3.67 -19.20
CA ASN A 146 -19.07 2.55 -19.23
C ASN A 146 -20.01 2.59 -20.44
N ASP A 147 -20.23 3.76 -21.06
CA ASP A 147 -21.14 3.91 -22.19
C ASP A 147 -20.53 3.41 -23.51
N LEU A 148 -19.21 3.31 -23.59
CA LEU A 148 -18.48 2.85 -24.76
C LEU A 148 -18.82 1.39 -25.11
N ALA A 149 -18.97 1.12 -26.41
CA ALA A 149 -19.23 -0.24 -26.91
C ALA A 149 -18.14 -1.23 -26.48
N ILE A 150 -16.87 -0.83 -26.55
CA ILE A 150 -15.73 -1.63 -26.11
C ILE A 150 -15.79 -1.96 -24.61
N SER A 151 -16.18 -1.01 -23.75
CA SER A 151 -16.36 -1.27 -22.31
C SER A 151 -17.44 -2.30 -22.04
N LYS A 152 -18.58 -2.19 -22.74
CA LYS A 152 -19.72 -3.12 -22.62
C LYS A 152 -19.34 -4.52 -23.10
N LYS A 153 -18.66 -4.63 -24.24
CA LYS A 153 -18.17 -5.91 -24.80
C LYS A 153 -17.28 -6.67 -23.82
N HIS A 154 -16.41 -5.95 -23.11
CA HIS A 154 -15.45 -6.55 -22.18
C HIS A 154 -15.89 -6.53 -20.70
N GLY A 155 -17.14 -6.16 -20.42
CA GLY A 155 -17.71 -6.18 -19.07
C GLY A 155 -17.00 -5.26 -18.08
N ILE A 156 -16.42 -4.16 -18.54
CA ILE A 156 -15.80 -3.17 -17.66
C ILE A 156 -16.88 -2.36 -16.96
N VAL A 157 -16.76 -2.25 -15.64
CA VAL A 157 -17.58 -1.33 -14.85
C VAL A 157 -16.67 -0.43 -14.02
N VAL A 158 -16.74 0.87 -14.31
CA VAL A 158 -16.10 1.95 -13.57
C VAL A 158 -17.14 2.65 -12.71
N LYS A 159 -16.91 2.71 -11.40
CA LYS A 159 -17.78 3.39 -10.46
C LYS A 159 -16.96 4.08 -9.38
N ALA A 160 -17.10 5.38 -9.23
CA ALA A 160 -16.42 6.13 -8.19
C ALA A 160 -16.77 5.56 -6.80
N GLN A 161 -15.77 5.44 -5.94
CA GLN A 161 -15.93 4.86 -4.61
C GLN A 161 -15.70 5.92 -3.52
N ASN A 162 -16.28 5.69 -2.34
CA ASN A 162 -16.04 6.50 -1.15
C ASN A 162 -14.91 5.89 -0.30
N GLY A 163 -13.68 6.01 -0.76
CA GLY A 163 -12.50 5.59 -0.01
C GLY A 163 -11.42 4.97 -0.89
N TYR A 164 -10.52 4.23 -0.24
CA TYR A 164 -9.44 3.48 -0.90
C TYR A 164 -9.43 2.03 -0.46
N VAL A 165 -8.83 1.18 -1.28
CA VAL A 165 -8.62 -0.24 -0.98
C VAL A 165 -7.48 -0.36 0.03
N PRO A 166 -7.71 -0.88 1.25
CA PRO A 166 -6.64 -1.16 2.20
C PRO A 166 -5.82 -2.37 1.69
N PRO A 167 -4.59 -2.21 1.19
CA PRO A 167 -3.88 -3.33 0.59
C PRO A 167 -3.50 -4.38 1.65
N PRO A 168 -3.36 -5.66 1.27
CA PRO A 168 -2.57 -6.59 2.08
C PRO A 168 -1.16 -6.03 2.30
N LEU A 169 -0.61 -6.26 3.49
CA LEU A 169 0.66 -5.71 3.95
C LEU A 169 1.84 -6.69 3.82
N VAL A 170 1.63 -7.84 3.18
CA VAL A 170 2.77 -8.71 2.81
C VAL A 170 3.71 -7.94 1.88
N GLY A 171 5.00 -7.93 2.20
CA GLY A 171 6.00 -7.14 1.47
C GLY A 171 5.92 -5.64 1.70
N ILE A 172 5.19 -5.16 2.72
CA ILE A 172 5.06 -3.71 3.01
C ILE A 172 6.41 -3.01 3.18
N TRP A 173 7.43 -3.73 3.66
CA TRP A 173 8.78 -3.19 3.87
C TRP A 173 9.43 -2.60 2.61
N ALA A 174 9.05 -3.08 1.42
CA ALA A 174 9.60 -2.62 0.14
C ALA A 174 8.66 -1.66 -0.61
N ARG A 175 7.61 -1.14 0.04
CA ARG A 175 6.53 -0.39 -0.62
C ARG A 175 6.41 1.06 -0.14
N TRP A 176 7.44 1.57 0.50
CA TRP A 176 7.55 2.99 0.80
C TRP A 176 7.82 3.79 -0.48
N PRO A 177 7.42 5.07 -0.52
CA PRO A 177 6.60 5.77 0.46
C PRO A 177 5.13 5.28 0.44
N TYR A 178 4.41 5.53 1.53
CA TYR A 178 3.08 4.97 1.80
C TYR A 178 1.94 5.93 1.49
N PHE A 179 0.71 5.41 1.62
CA PHE A 179 -0.55 5.97 1.13
C PHE A 179 -0.65 6.01 -0.40
N HIS A 180 -1.85 6.29 -0.90
CA HIS A 180 -2.15 6.23 -2.33
C HIS A 180 -1.45 7.34 -3.13
N ASN A 181 -1.04 8.42 -2.46
CA ASN A 181 -0.37 9.58 -3.05
C ASN A 181 1.09 9.71 -2.60
N ASN A 182 1.67 8.70 -1.93
CA ASN A 182 3.05 8.70 -1.43
C ASN A 182 3.33 9.71 -0.29
N SER A 183 2.30 10.26 0.35
CA SER A 183 2.45 11.36 1.32
C SER A 183 2.98 10.95 2.71
N ALA A 184 3.14 9.65 2.98
CA ALA A 184 3.76 9.16 4.21
C ALA A 184 5.14 8.52 3.90
N PRO A 185 6.28 9.16 4.26
CA PRO A 185 7.61 8.72 3.82
C PRO A 185 8.07 7.37 4.39
N SER A 186 7.54 6.98 5.56
CA SER A 186 7.97 5.80 6.30
C SER A 186 6.80 5.16 7.05
N LEU A 187 6.95 3.93 7.53
CA LEU A 187 5.90 3.25 8.30
C LEU A 187 5.69 3.95 9.64
N CYS A 188 6.74 4.51 10.24
CA CYS A 188 6.63 5.43 11.37
C CYS A 188 5.67 6.59 11.08
N ALA A 189 5.72 7.17 9.87
CA ALA A 189 4.83 8.27 9.48
C ALA A 189 3.37 7.79 9.36
N VAL A 190 3.12 6.60 8.82
CA VAL A 190 1.78 5.98 8.79
C VAL A 190 1.24 5.76 10.21
N LEU A 191 2.12 5.37 11.13
CA LEU A 191 1.82 5.11 12.54
C LEU A 191 1.97 6.35 13.44
N THR A 192 1.91 7.53 12.84
CA THR A 192 1.92 8.81 13.53
C THR A 192 0.68 9.58 13.10
N ARG A 193 0.04 10.26 14.05
CA ARG A 193 -1.16 11.07 13.77
C ARG A 193 -0.89 12.14 12.72
N THR A 194 -1.93 12.50 11.96
CA THR A 194 -1.86 13.53 10.90
C THR A 194 -1.19 14.84 11.33
N GLU A 195 -1.41 15.29 12.57
CA GLU A 195 -0.87 16.56 13.08
C GLU A 195 0.65 16.53 13.27
N GLU A 196 1.22 15.36 13.55
CA GLU A 196 2.64 15.15 13.82
C GLU A 196 3.41 14.58 12.60
N ARG A 197 2.68 14.18 11.55
CA ARG A 197 3.26 13.55 10.36
C ARG A 197 4.10 14.57 9.56
N PRO A 198 5.30 14.20 9.06
CA PRO A 198 6.16 15.10 8.30
C PRO A 198 5.42 15.71 7.11
N LYS A 199 5.45 17.05 7.00
CA LYS A 199 4.85 17.79 5.88
C LYS A 199 5.76 17.87 4.66
N ILE A 200 7.06 17.74 4.87
CA ILE A 200 8.08 17.78 3.83
C ILE A 200 9.06 16.63 4.07
N TYR A 201 9.43 15.92 3.00
CA TYR A 201 10.50 14.92 3.03
C TYR A 201 11.24 14.87 1.68
N ALA A 202 12.44 14.27 1.68
CA ALA A 202 13.21 14.06 0.46
C ALA A 202 12.88 12.69 -0.15
N ALA A 203 12.21 12.69 -1.30
CA ALA A 203 11.92 11.56 -2.15
C ALA A 203 12.99 11.43 -3.24
N ALA A 204 13.93 10.52 -3.05
CA ALA A 204 15.01 10.26 -3.99
C ALA A 204 15.10 8.78 -4.32
N GLU A 205 15.76 8.46 -5.43
CA GLU A 205 16.06 7.07 -5.73
C GLU A 205 16.98 6.47 -4.65
N ALA A 206 16.61 5.27 -4.19
CA ALA A 206 17.36 4.56 -3.17
C ALA A 206 18.43 3.68 -3.83
N ILE A 207 19.68 4.04 -3.65
CA ILE A 207 20.84 3.38 -4.27
C ILE A 207 21.72 2.74 -3.19
N ASN A 208 21.95 3.46 -2.09
CA ASN A 208 22.77 3.01 -0.98
C ASN A 208 21.90 2.43 0.14
N GLN A 209 21.90 1.12 0.26
CA GLN A 209 21.12 0.38 1.26
C GLN A 209 21.35 0.85 2.71
N ALA A 210 22.55 1.35 3.05
CA ALA A 210 22.90 1.75 4.40
C ALA A 210 22.36 3.14 4.80
N THR A 211 22.12 4.02 3.83
CA THR A 211 21.76 5.43 4.08
C THR A 211 20.38 5.80 3.57
N ASP A 212 19.89 5.10 2.55
CA ASP A 212 18.72 5.51 1.78
C ASP A 212 17.44 4.86 2.31
N PHE A 213 17.58 3.85 3.16
CA PHE A 213 16.49 3.17 3.85
C PHE A 213 16.70 3.22 5.37
N ASP A 214 15.76 3.85 6.07
CA ASP A 214 15.71 3.80 7.53
C ASP A 214 15.02 2.50 7.95
N ALA A 215 15.81 1.52 8.40
CA ALA A 215 15.29 0.22 8.84
C ALA A 215 14.45 0.29 10.11
N ASP A 216 14.68 1.29 10.98
CA ASP A 216 13.87 1.47 12.19
C ASP A 216 12.47 1.95 11.80
N CYS A 217 12.38 2.90 10.87
CA CYS A 217 11.10 3.47 10.47
C CYS A 217 10.49 2.86 9.21
N ASN A 218 11.20 1.95 8.57
CA ASN A 218 10.82 1.24 7.36
C ASN A 218 10.35 2.20 6.25
N GLY A 219 11.29 2.97 5.69
CA GLY A 219 11.08 3.85 4.55
C GLY A 219 12.17 4.89 4.40
N TYR A 220 11.83 6.05 3.83
CA TYR A 220 12.77 7.16 3.70
C TYR A 220 13.28 7.62 5.08
N PRO A 221 14.59 7.93 5.21
CA PRO A 221 15.11 8.59 6.39
C PRO A 221 14.46 9.97 6.60
N SER A 222 14.37 10.40 7.86
CA SER A 222 13.94 11.75 8.20
C SER A 222 14.89 12.81 7.62
N MET A 223 14.42 14.04 7.45
CA MET A 223 15.19 15.12 6.79
C MET A 223 16.56 15.40 7.44
N ASP A 224 16.69 15.20 8.75
CA ASP A 224 17.95 15.31 9.48
C ASP A 224 18.93 14.18 9.13
N LYS A 225 18.44 12.96 8.88
CA LYS A 225 19.23 11.78 8.51
C LYS A 225 19.42 11.61 7.01
N ALA A 226 18.55 12.20 6.19
CA ALA A 226 18.57 12.04 4.74
C ALA A 226 19.88 12.58 4.15
N PRO A 227 20.46 11.92 3.13
CA PRO A 227 21.68 12.36 2.48
C PRO A 227 21.62 13.84 2.04
N PRO A 228 22.67 14.65 2.27
CA PRO A 228 22.68 16.07 1.92
C PRO A 228 22.27 16.37 0.47
N GLU A 229 22.71 15.55 -0.48
CA GLU A 229 22.45 15.66 -1.92
C GLU A 229 20.98 15.39 -2.31
N TRP A 230 20.19 14.77 -1.44
CA TRP A 230 18.75 14.65 -1.65
C TRP A 230 18.03 15.95 -1.33
N LYS A 231 18.57 16.73 -0.40
CA LYS A 231 17.96 17.95 0.14
C LYS A 231 18.23 19.18 -0.72
N THR A 232 19.32 19.18 -1.48
CA THR A 232 19.72 20.30 -2.35
C THR A 232 18.96 20.34 -3.67
N ASN A 233 18.39 19.22 -4.12
CA ASN A 233 17.60 19.16 -5.35
C ASN A 233 16.10 19.31 -5.03
N LEU A 234 15.53 20.48 -5.30
CA LEU A 234 14.12 20.76 -5.04
C LEU A 234 13.15 19.81 -5.75
N ARG A 235 13.55 19.16 -6.85
CA ARG A 235 12.72 18.14 -7.53
C ARG A 235 12.54 16.86 -6.72
N ARG A 236 13.42 16.62 -5.74
CA ARG A 236 13.34 15.50 -4.80
C ARG A 236 12.53 15.86 -3.55
N ILE A 237 12.07 17.09 -3.39
CA ILE A 237 11.31 17.49 -2.21
C ILE A 237 9.83 17.19 -2.46
N TYR A 238 9.27 16.33 -1.63
CA TYR A 238 7.84 16.07 -1.58
C TYR A 238 7.22 16.97 -0.51
N ASP A 239 6.19 17.73 -0.90
CA ASP A 239 5.47 18.66 -0.03
C ASP A 239 3.99 18.26 0.04
N THR A 240 3.56 17.85 1.25
CA THR A 240 2.22 17.33 1.50
C THR A 240 1.17 18.43 1.70
N THR A 241 1.57 19.70 1.63
CA THR A 241 0.64 20.84 1.73
C THR A 241 -0.03 21.16 0.40
N ARG A 242 0.50 20.61 -0.70
CA ARG A 242 -0.04 20.77 -2.05
C ARG A 242 -1.32 19.95 -2.23
N GLU A 243 -2.24 20.49 -3.04
CA GLU A 243 -3.49 19.84 -3.40
C GLU A 243 -3.24 18.44 -4.01
N GLY A 244 -3.99 17.44 -3.55
CA GLY A 244 -3.83 16.03 -3.96
C GLY A 244 -2.65 15.30 -3.31
N MET A 245 -1.79 16.01 -2.56
CA MET A 245 -0.59 15.47 -1.90
C MET A 245 -0.75 15.39 -0.38
N HIS A 246 -1.97 15.56 0.14
CA HIS A 246 -2.19 15.63 1.58
C HIS A 246 -1.81 14.33 2.29
N ASN A 247 -1.10 14.49 3.41
CA ASN A 247 -0.71 13.42 4.32
C ASN A 247 -1.72 13.22 5.45
N THR A 248 -3.00 13.46 5.20
CA THR A 248 -4.07 13.36 6.22
C THR A 248 -4.63 11.94 6.30
N GLY A 249 -5.37 11.68 7.36
CA GLY A 249 -6.14 10.44 7.53
C GLY A 249 -5.31 9.26 7.97
N HIS A 250 -5.97 8.10 7.95
CA HIS A 250 -5.52 6.86 8.58
C HIS A 250 -5.37 7.01 10.11
N ASP A 251 -6.18 7.88 10.72
CA ASP A 251 -6.16 8.11 12.17
C ASP A 251 -7.31 7.41 12.90
N GLU A 252 -8.52 7.46 12.33
CA GLU A 252 -9.71 6.85 12.90
C GLU A 252 -9.62 5.33 12.89
N GLY A 253 -9.88 4.71 14.03
CA GLY A 253 -9.68 3.29 14.26
C GLY A 253 -8.25 2.86 14.54
N VAL A 254 -7.27 3.76 14.41
CA VAL A 254 -5.86 3.51 14.70
C VAL A 254 -5.46 4.25 15.97
N PHE A 255 -5.54 5.59 15.96
CA PHE A 255 -5.25 6.45 17.12
C PHE A 255 -6.52 7.07 17.71
N LEU A 256 -7.57 7.23 16.90
CA LEU A 256 -8.83 7.88 17.27
C LEU A 256 -9.99 6.89 17.26
N LYS A 257 -10.93 7.03 18.18
CA LYS A 257 -12.25 6.40 18.16
C LYS A 257 -13.29 7.49 18.33
N ASP A 258 -14.15 7.65 17.33
CA ASP A 258 -15.15 8.71 17.26
C ASP A 258 -14.49 10.11 17.41
N GLY A 259 -13.33 10.29 16.76
CA GLY A 259 -12.53 11.52 16.83
C GLY A 259 -11.79 11.75 18.16
N LYS A 260 -11.92 10.85 19.14
CA LYS A 260 -11.25 10.95 20.44
C LYS A 260 -10.07 10.01 20.52
N GLU A 261 -8.97 10.47 21.11
CA GLU A 261 -7.75 9.66 21.23
C GLU A 261 -7.99 8.40 22.09
N ILE A 262 -7.65 7.24 21.51
CA ILE A 262 -7.81 5.92 22.16
C ILE A 262 -6.70 5.68 23.19
N TYR A 263 -5.55 6.33 23.03
CA TYR A 263 -4.35 6.09 23.80
C TYR A 263 -3.96 7.30 24.68
N SER A 264 -4.69 7.53 25.79
CA SER A 264 -4.29 8.53 26.80
C SER A 264 -3.49 7.91 27.95
N GLY A 265 -2.63 8.70 28.60
CA GLY A 265 -1.88 8.29 29.79
C GLY A 265 -0.92 7.10 29.55
N THR A 266 -1.01 6.04 30.36
CA THR A 266 -0.18 4.83 30.24
C THR A 266 -0.39 4.06 28.93
N LYS A 267 -1.50 4.31 28.21
CA LYS A 267 -1.75 3.76 26.87
C LYS A 267 -0.97 4.46 25.76
N ALA A 268 -0.58 5.73 25.93
CA ALA A 268 0.34 6.41 25.01
C ALA A 268 1.73 5.71 24.99
N LYS A 269 2.16 5.14 26.12
CA LYS A 269 3.36 4.30 26.21
C LYS A 269 3.22 3.01 25.38
N HIS A 270 2.03 2.42 25.31
CA HIS A 270 1.74 1.26 24.44
C HIS A 270 1.70 1.63 22.95
N HIS A 271 1.34 2.85 22.60
CA HIS A 271 1.45 3.33 21.23
C HIS A 271 2.91 3.57 20.81
N ARG A 272 3.75 4.04 21.74
CA ARG A 272 5.21 4.03 21.57
C ARG A 272 5.74 2.60 21.39
N ILE A 273 5.18 1.62 22.11
CA ILE A 273 5.44 0.19 21.89
C ILE A 273 4.97 -0.28 20.50
N LEU A 274 3.89 0.27 19.93
CA LEU A 274 3.46 -0.06 18.56
C LEU A 274 4.44 0.50 17.51
N LYS A 275 4.97 1.71 17.74
CA LYS A 275 6.08 2.28 16.98
C LYS A 275 7.37 1.49 17.17
N ASP A 276 7.60 0.91 18.35
CA ASP A 276 8.81 0.12 18.65
C ASP A 276 8.68 -1.35 18.19
N ALA A 277 7.49 -1.93 18.17
CA ALA A 277 7.21 -3.32 17.80
C ALA A 277 7.25 -3.55 16.28
N LEU A 278 7.12 -2.47 15.49
CA LEU A 278 7.22 -2.46 14.03
C LEU A 278 8.60 -1.97 13.53
N LYS A 279 9.55 -1.73 14.45
CA LYS A 279 11.01 -1.64 14.18
C LYS A 279 11.66 -3.03 13.97
N ALA A 280 10.84 -4.07 13.85
CA ALA A 280 11.17 -5.48 13.71
C ALA A 280 10.15 -6.14 12.77
#